data_AF-A0AAV6LR69-F1
#
_entry.id   AF-A0AAV6LR69-F1
#
_cell.length_a   1.000
_cell.length_b   1.000
_cell.length_c   1.000
_cell.angle_alpha   90.00
_cell.angle_beta   90.00
_cell.angle_gamma   90.00
#
_symmetry.space_group_name_H-M   'P 1'
#
loop_
_entity.id
_entity.type
_entity.pdbx_description
1 polymer ?
#
loop_
_entity_poly.entity_id
_entity_poly.type
_entity_poly.pdbx_seq_one_letter_code
_entity_poly.pdbx_strand_id
1 'polypeptide(L)'
;MTSFSFSQFFPFSGRLLPDASMNDVTQICWGLVNDTYRMDLILIHPPHFIALACIYVASVLKDKENTAWFEELHVDMNVVKNIAMEILDFYDSHKMISEERINAAMNKLPFRP
;
A
#
# COMPACT_ATOMS: atom_id res chain seq x y z
N MET A 1 21.96 -10.25 -7.50
CA MET A 1 22.19 -9.02 -6.71
C MET A 1 21.04 -8.09 -7.07
N THR A 2 19.96 -7.92 -6.33
CA THR A 2 19.80 -7.69 -4.89
C THR A 2 18.44 -8.27 -4.45
N SER A 3 18.43 -9.47 -3.88
CA SER A 3 17.23 -10.08 -3.26
C SER A 3 17.22 -9.88 -1.74
N PHE A 4 18.01 -8.92 -1.25
CA PHE A 4 18.05 -8.50 0.14
C PHE A 4 17.19 -7.26 0.27
N SER A 5 16.02 -7.41 0.89
CA SER A 5 15.28 -6.38 1.66
C SER A 5 13.75 -6.50 1.52
N PHE A 6 13.20 -7.68 1.22
CA PHE A 6 11.74 -7.87 1.21
C PHE A 6 11.18 -8.55 2.47
N SER A 7 11.98 -9.35 3.17
CA SER A 7 11.49 -10.18 4.29
C SER A 7 11.63 -9.55 5.67
N GLN A 8 12.28 -8.39 5.79
CA GLN A 8 12.73 -7.90 7.11
C GLN A 8 11.86 -6.80 7.71
N PHE A 9 11.02 -6.12 6.92
CA PHE A 9 10.29 -4.94 7.40
C PHE A 9 8.79 -5.12 7.54
N PHE A 10 8.20 -6.16 6.95
CA PHE A 10 6.76 -6.40 7.05
C PHE A 10 6.43 -7.89 7.23
N PRO A 11 5.69 -8.27 8.27
CA PRO A 11 5.27 -9.66 8.53
C PRO A 11 4.14 -10.12 7.59
N PHE A 12 4.11 -9.64 6.35
CA PHE A 12 3.04 -9.93 5.40
C PHE A 12 3.14 -11.30 4.76
N SER A 13 4.34 -11.68 4.31
CA SER A 13 4.53 -12.79 3.39
C SER A 13 4.45 -14.18 4.03
N GLY A 14 4.60 -14.29 5.36
CA GLY A 14 4.73 -15.59 6.03
C GLY A 14 3.61 -15.97 6.98
N ARG A 15 2.85 -15.02 7.55
CA ARG A 15 2.05 -15.28 8.76
C ARG A 15 0.63 -14.71 8.78
N LEU A 16 0.36 -13.62 8.04
CA LEU A 16 -0.92 -12.87 8.04
C LEU A 16 -1.80 -13.10 6.78
N LEU A 17 -1.35 -13.92 5.85
CA LEU A 17 -2.09 -14.26 4.61
C LEU A 17 -2.65 -15.70 4.62
N PRO A 18 -1.96 -16.71 5.18
CA PRO A 18 -2.51 -18.05 5.31
C PRO A 18 -3.69 -18.13 6.30
N ASP A 19 -3.67 -17.35 7.37
CA ASP A 19 -4.75 -17.23 8.36
C ASP A 19 -5.99 -16.54 7.77
N ALA A 20 -5.81 -15.56 6.87
CA ALA A 20 -6.91 -14.88 6.20
C ALA A 20 -7.57 -15.70 5.07
N SER A 21 -7.00 -16.85 4.65
CA SER A 21 -7.47 -17.64 3.47
C SER A 21 -7.54 -16.80 2.17
N MET A 22 -6.55 -15.92 1.97
CA MET A 22 -6.59 -14.83 0.98
C MET A 22 -5.49 -14.91 -0.10
N ASN A 23 -5.31 -16.08 -0.72
CA ASN A 23 -4.32 -16.25 -1.79
C ASN A 23 -4.53 -15.29 -2.98
N ASP A 24 -5.78 -15.03 -3.39
CA ASP A 24 -6.09 -14.14 -4.52
C ASP A 24 -5.88 -12.64 -4.22
N VAL A 25 -5.89 -12.29 -2.94
CA VAL A 25 -5.75 -10.90 -2.46
C VAL A 25 -4.27 -10.58 -2.20
N THR A 26 -3.44 -11.62 -2.04
CA THR A 26 -2.00 -11.53 -1.78
C THR A 26 -1.26 -10.75 -2.87
N GLN A 27 -1.55 -11.03 -4.15
CA GLN A 27 -0.90 -10.34 -5.26
C GLN A 27 -1.27 -8.85 -5.33
N ILE A 28 -2.53 -8.54 -5.02
CA ILE A 28 -3.03 -7.15 -5.00
C ILE A 28 -2.44 -6.40 -3.81
N CYS A 29 -2.47 -6.97 -2.61
CA CYS A 29 -1.82 -6.41 -1.43
C CYS A 29 -0.32 -6.18 -1.67
N TRP A 30 0.37 -7.09 -2.36
CA TRP A 30 1.78 -6.93 -2.67
C TRP A 30 2.04 -5.73 -3.58
N GLY A 31 1.21 -5.53 -4.61
CA GLY A 31 1.26 -4.35 -5.47
C GLY A 31 1.03 -3.06 -4.66
N LEU A 32 -0.01 -3.03 -3.84
CA LEU A 32 -0.34 -1.90 -2.97
C LEU A 32 0.81 -1.54 -2.01
N VAL A 33 1.38 -2.53 -1.33
CA VAL A 33 2.51 -2.30 -0.40
C VAL A 33 3.72 -1.75 -1.16
N ASN A 34 4.03 -2.28 -2.35
CA ASN A 34 5.11 -1.74 -3.19
C ASN A 34 4.88 -0.26 -3.54
N ASP A 35 3.64 0.11 -3.83
CA ASP A 35 3.30 1.48 -4.20
C ASP A 35 3.31 2.41 -2.99
N THR A 36 3.02 1.92 -1.77
CA THR A 36 3.15 2.74 -0.55
C THR A 36 4.57 3.25 -0.30
N TYR A 37 5.62 2.64 -0.88
CA TYR A 37 7.00 3.17 -0.83
C TYR A 37 7.23 4.38 -1.74
N ARG A 38 6.37 4.59 -2.74
CA ARG A 38 6.38 5.80 -3.58
C ARG A 38 5.65 6.96 -2.90
N MET A 39 5.02 6.70 -1.76
CA MET A 39 4.23 7.65 -0.98
C MET A 39 4.98 8.03 0.30
N ASP A 40 4.63 9.17 0.89
CA ASP A 40 5.19 9.61 2.16
C ASP A 40 4.59 8.86 3.38
N LEU A 41 3.63 7.96 3.16
CA LEU A 41 2.92 7.19 4.19
C LEU A 41 3.85 6.41 5.11
N ILE A 42 4.96 5.87 4.59
CA ILE A 42 5.95 5.12 5.38
C ILE A 42 6.69 5.97 6.41
N LEU A 43 6.67 7.30 6.25
CA LEU A 43 7.30 8.25 7.17
C LEU A 43 6.33 8.74 8.24
N ILE A 44 5.02 8.61 7.99
CA ILE A 44 3.95 9.19 8.81
C ILE A 44 3.27 8.11 9.66
N HIS A 45 3.09 6.91 9.12
CA HIS A 45 2.36 5.82 9.77
C HIS A 45 3.24 4.63 10.14
N PRO A 46 2.95 3.96 11.28
CA PRO A 46 3.60 2.70 11.60
C PRO A 46 3.34 1.64 10.53
N PRO A 47 4.30 0.72 10.29
CA PRO A 47 4.19 -0.26 9.23
C PRO A 47 2.93 -1.14 9.36
N HIS A 48 2.57 -1.56 10.57
CA HIS A 48 1.38 -2.40 10.77
C HIS A 48 0.07 -1.73 10.34
N PHE A 49 -0.07 -0.40 10.44
CA PHE A 49 -1.27 0.30 9.98
C PHE A 49 -1.33 0.38 8.45
N ILE A 50 -0.19 0.60 7.81
CA ILE A 50 -0.08 0.57 6.35
C ILE A 50 -0.44 -0.82 5.83
N ALA A 51 -0.02 -1.88 6.53
CA ALA A 51 -0.42 -3.24 6.20
C ALA A 51 -1.94 -3.42 6.22
N LEU A 52 -2.57 -3.03 7.32
CA LEU A 52 -4.00 -3.19 7.50
C LEU A 52 -4.78 -2.38 6.46
N ALA A 53 -4.29 -1.20 6.09
CA ALA A 53 -4.86 -0.40 5.00
C ALA A 53 -4.75 -1.10 3.64
N CYS A 54 -3.59 -1.69 3.30
CA CYS A 54 -3.43 -2.45 2.06
C CYS A 54 -4.33 -3.69 2.01
N ILE A 55 -4.51 -4.40 3.12
CA ILE A 55 -5.46 -5.53 3.22
C ILE A 55 -6.89 -5.02 3.04
N TYR A 56 -7.25 -3.92 3.69
CA TYR A 56 -8.57 -3.33 3.59
C TYR A 56 -8.90 -2.94 2.14
N VAL A 57 -8.01 -2.20 1.47
CA VAL A 57 -8.19 -1.81 0.05
C VAL A 57 -8.35 -3.03 -0.84
N ALA A 58 -7.50 -4.05 -0.67
CA ALA A 58 -7.55 -5.25 -1.49
C ALA A 58 -8.81 -6.12 -1.21
N SER A 59 -9.33 -6.08 0.02
CA SER A 59 -10.59 -6.74 0.39
C SER A 59 -11.79 -6.05 -0.26
N VAL A 60 -11.82 -4.71 -0.22
CA VAL A 60 -12.85 -3.90 -0.89
C VAL A 60 -12.83 -4.13 -2.40
N LEU A 61 -11.66 -4.21 -3.03
CA LEU A 61 -11.53 -4.50 -4.47
C LEU A 61 -12.01 -5.90 -4.88
N LYS A 62 -12.11 -6.83 -3.93
CA LYS A 62 -12.53 -8.21 -4.16
C LYS A 62 -13.92 -8.52 -3.61
N ASP A 63 -14.65 -7.48 -3.17
CA ASP A 63 -15.94 -7.61 -2.47
C ASP A 63 -15.90 -8.65 -1.32
N LYS A 64 -14.73 -8.78 -0.65
CA LYS A 64 -14.56 -9.66 0.50
C LYS A 64 -14.79 -8.88 1.79
N GLU A 65 -15.67 -9.43 2.63
CA GLU A 65 -15.93 -8.89 3.96
C GLU A 65 -14.86 -9.37 4.95
N ASN A 66 -14.01 -8.44 5.39
CA ASN A 66 -12.93 -8.69 6.36
C ASN A 66 -13.13 -8.01 7.72
N THR A 67 -14.27 -7.33 7.91
CA THR A 67 -14.62 -6.55 9.11
C THR A 67 -14.49 -7.38 10.39
N ALA A 68 -14.95 -8.63 10.40
CA ALA A 68 -14.84 -9.51 11.57
C ALA A 68 -13.39 -9.80 12.00
N TRP A 69 -12.47 -9.95 11.03
CA TRP A 69 -11.05 -10.17 11.32
C TRP A 69 -10.39 -8.91 11.90
N PHE A 70 -10.76 -7.73 11.40
CA PHE A 70 -10.27 -6.46 11.96
C PHE A 70 -10.82 -6.18 13.37
N GLU A 71 -12.06 -6.59 13.67
CA GLU A 71 -12.65 -6.46 15.01
C GLU A 71 -11.91 -7.34 16.04
N GLU A 72 -11.51 -8.56 15.65
CA GLU A 72 -10.72 -9.47 16.50
C GLU A 72 -9.32 -8.91 16.82
N LEU A 73 -8.74 -8.15 15.90
CA LEU A 73 -7.44 -7.48 16.09
C LEU A 73 -7.50 -6.26 17.01
N HIS A 74 -8.69 -5.84 17.48
CA HIS A 74 -8.92 -4.63 18.28
C HIS A 74 -8.30 -3.36 17.65
N VAL A 75 -8.30 -3.28 16.32
CA VAL A 75 -7.73 -2.16 15.58
C VAL A 75 -8.80 -1.08 15.38
N ASP A 76 -8.38 0.19 15.50
CA ASP A 76 -9.22 1.32 15.11
C ASP A 76 -9.38 1.39 13.58
N MET A 77 -10.55 0.97 13.11
CA MET A 77 -10.91 0.99 11.69
C MET A 77 -10.95 2.39 11.10
N ASN A 78 -11.12 3.44 11.91
CA ASN A 78 -11.10 4.81 11.42
C ASN A 78 -9.70 5.20 10.93
N VAL A 79 -8.66 4.81 11.68
CA VAL A 79 -7.26 5.04 11.29
C VAL A 79 -6.92 4.25 10.03
N VAL A 80 -7.32 2.97 9.96
CA VAL A 80 -7.09 2.11 8.78
C VAL A 80 -7.78 2.69 7.54
N LYS A 81 -9.03 3.15 7.66
CA LYS A 81 -9.79 3.76 6.57
C LYS A 81 -9.18 5.07 6.11
N ASN A 82 -8.69 5.91 7.02
CA ASN A 82 -8.02 7.17 6.66
C ASN A 82 -6.78 6.90 5.80
N ILE A 83 -5.91 5.97 6.24
CA ILE A 83 -4.71 5.59 5.48
C ILE A 83 -5.10 4.94 4.14
N ALA A 84 -6.14 4.11 4.12
CA ALA A 84 -6.65 3.52 2.88
C ALA A 84 -7.17 4.57 1.89
N MET A 85 -7.85 5.62 2.38
CA MET A 85 -8.29 6.74 1.55
C MET A 85 -7.11 7.53 1.00
N GLU A 86 -6.05 7.78 1.78
CA GLU A 86 -4.83 8.43 1.29
C GLU A 86 -4.14 7.60 0.18
N ILE A 87 -4.10 6.28 0.33
CA ILE A 87 -3.63 5.36 -0.71
C ILE A 87 -4.47 5.52 -1.98
N LEU A 88 -5.80 5.50 -1.86
CA LEU A 88 -6.72 5.65 -2.99
C LEU A 88 -6.60 7.01 -3.69
N ASP A 89 -6.48 8.10 -2.92
CA ASP A 89 -6.32 9.46 -3.43
C ASP A 89 -5.01 9.63 -4.21
N PHE A 90 -3.95 8.96 -3.77
CA PHE A 90 -2.70 8.89 -4.52
C PHE A 90 -2.86 8.15 -5.86
N TYR A 91 -3.61 7.05 -5.91
CA TYR A 91 -3.86 6.37 -7.18
C TYR A 91 -4.71 7.21 -8.15
N ASP A 92 -5.67 7.99 -7.65
CA ASP A 92 -6.46 8.90 -8.48
C ASP A 92 -5.60 10.06 -9.01
N SER A 93 -4.78 10.64 -8.13
CA SER A 93 -3.80 11.67 -8.48
C SER A 93 -2.74 11.16 -9.47
N HIS A 94 -2.26 9.92 -9.32
CA HIS A 94 -1.25 9.32 -10.19
C HIS A 94 -1.80 8.99 -11.59
N LYS A 95 -3.09 8.66 -11.72
CA LYS A 95 -3.75 8.56 -13.04
C LYS A 95 -3.74 9.89 -13.82
N MET A 96 -3.66 11.01 -13.11
CA MET A 96 -3.64 12.36 -13.70
C MET A 96 -2.24 12.88 -14.03
N ILE A 97 -1.17 12.12 -13.72
CA ILE A 97 0.20 12.50 -14.08
C ILE A 97 0.47 12.06 -15.52
N SER A 98 0.27 12.97 -16.47
CA SER A 98 0.59 12.73 -17.88
C SER A 98 2.09 12.75 -18.15
N GLU A 99 2.53 12.05 -19.20
CA GLU A 99 3.93 12.03 -19.64
C GLU A 99 4.48 13.43 -19.93
N GLU A 100 3.64 14.38 -20.40
CA GLU A 100 4.05 15.77 -20.57
C GLU A 100 4.51 16.44 -19.28
N ARG A 101 3.84 16.17 -18.15
CA ARG A 101 4.22 16.76 -16.85
C ARG A 101 5.54 16.19 -16.35
N ILE A 102 5.79 14.90 -16.61
CA ILE A 102 7.04 14.24 -16.28
C ILE A 102 8.18 14.82 -17.13
N ASN A 103 7.99 14.92 -18.44
CA ASN A 103 9.00 15.49 -19.34
C ASN A 103 9.28 16.96 -19.05
N ALA A 104 8.25 17.75 -18.72
CA ALA A 104 8.42 19.14 -18.32
C ALA A 104 9.16 19.29 -16.98
N ALA A 105 8.97 18.37 -16.03
CA ALA A 105 9.72 18.34 -14.78
C ALA A 105 11.18 17.88 -14.99
N MET A 106 11.40 16.86 -15.83
CA MET A 106 12.73 16.37 -16.18
C MET A 106 13.58 17.45 -16.87
N ASN A 107 12.97 18.25 -17.74
CA ASN A 107 13.64 19.39 -18.40
C ASN A 107 13.97 20.55 -17.44
N LYS A 108 13.37 20.59 -16.24
CA LYS A 108 13.70 21.57 -15.19
C LYS A 108 14.81 21.10 -14.26
N LEU A 109 15.21 19.82 -14.33
CA LEU A 109 16.35 19.34 -13.56
C LEU A 109 17.63 19.92 -14.16
N PRO A 110 18.50 20.54 -13.34
CA PRO A 110 19.77 21.05 -13.84
C PRO A 110 20.58 19.86 -14.36
N PHE A 111 20.90 19.87 -15.66
CA PHE A 111 21.78 18.89 -16.26
C PHE A 111 23.15 19.04 -15.61
N ARG A 112 23.53 18.08 -14.76
CA ARG A 112 24.88 18.06 -14.18
C ARG A 112 25.78 17.40 -15.23
N PRO A 113 26.74 18.12 -15.82
CA PRO A 113 27.66 17.58 -16.82
C PRO A 113 28.56 16.48 -16.25
#